data_AF-A0A1S8B2U0-F1
#
_entry.id   AF-A0A1S8B2U0-F1
#
_cell.length_a   1.000
_cell.length_b   1.000
_cell.length_c   1.000
_cell.angle_alpha   90.00
_cell.angle_beta   90.00
_cell.angle_gamma   90.00
#
_symmetry.space_group_name_H-M   'P 1'
#
loop_
_entity.id
_entity.type
_entity.pdbx_description
1 polymer ?
#
loop_
_entity_poly.entity_id
_entity_poly.type
_entity_poly.pdbx_seq_one_letter_code
_entity_poly.pdbx_strand_id
1 'polypeptide(L)'
;MISSEANDIAEKEAKKTIACEHVKAALEDFGFGNYVDDIMQVAQDQRKQQMVGPRSKPEDNARRANAAFQNREKKQSKIEQSGLSEEELIRQQQELFRSATDKFNSGPHEA
;
A
#
# COMPACT_ATOMS: atom_id res chain seq x y z
N MET A 1 -16.41 -11.46 -15.94
CA MET A 1 -16.59 -10.02 -15.63
C MET A 1 -15.21 -9.38 -15.69
N ILE A 2 -15.03 -8.22 -16.33
CA ILE A 2 -13.70 -7.62 -16.60
C ILE A 2 -12.87 -7.42 -15.31
N SER A 3 -13.50 -7.04 -14.21
CA SER A 3 -12.80 -6.83 -12.93
C SER A 3 -12.18 -8.11 -12.35
N SER A 4 -12.79 -9.27 -12.58
CA SER A 4 -12.24 -10.56 -12.13
C SER A 4 -11.03 -10.94 -12.99
N GLU A 5 -11.15 -10.81 -14.31
CA GLU A 5 -10.05 -11.10 -15.24
C GLU A 5 -8.83 -10.19 -15.00
N ALA A 6 -9.07 -8.89 -14.81
CA ALA A 6 -8.02 -7.94 -14.48
C ALA A 6 -7.38 -8.21 -13.11
N ASN A 7 -8.13 -8.79 -12.16
CA ASN A 7 -7.58 -9.23 -10.87
C ASN A 7 -6.70 -10.47 -11.04
N ASP A 8 -7.15 -11.46 -11.79
CA ASP A 8 -6.39 -12.69 -12.05
C ASP A 8 -5.08 -12.38 -12.80
N ILE A 9 -5.10 -11.43 -13.75
CA ILE A 9 -3.90 -10.94 -14.44
C ILE A 9 -2.96 -10.23 -13.46
N ALA A 10 -3.48 -9.39 -12.56
CA ALA A 10 -2.66 -8.71 -11.55
C ALA A 10 -1.99 -9.71 -10.59
N GLU A 11 -2.74 -10.73 -10.15
CA GLU A 11 -2.23 -11.79 -9.28
C GLU A 11 -1.16 -12.65 -9.96
N LYS A 12 -1.36 -13.00 -11.24
CA LYS A 12 -0.34 -13.69 -12.07
C LYS A 12 0.95 -12.89 -12.19
N GLU A 13 0.87 -11.56 -12.24
CA GLU A 13 2.03 -10.67 -12.25
C GLU A 13 2.58 -10.32 -10.85
N ALA A 14 2.07 -10.98 -9.79
CA ALA A 14 2.40 -10.71 -8.39
C ALA A 14 2.20 -9.24 -7.96
N LYS A 15 1.27 -8.54 -8.60
CA LYS A 15 0.92 -7.14 -8.32
C LYS A 15 -0.33 -7.09 -7.43
N LYS A 16 -0.20 -6.47 -6.26
CA LYS A 16 -1.30 -6.29 -5.27
C LYS A 16 -2.33 -5.22 -5.65
N THR A 17 -2.08 -4.49 -6.74
CA THR A 17 -2.93 -3.39 -7.22
C THR A 17 -3.19 -3.60 -8.71
N ILE A 18 -4.46 -3.51 -9.11
CA ILE A 18 -4.86 -3.59 -10.51
C ILE A 18 -4.45 -2.30 -11.22
N ALA A 19 -3.60 -2.40 -12.24
CA ALA A 19 -3.16 -1.30 -13.08
C ALA A 19 -4.00 -1.20 -14.37
N CYS A 20 -3.91 -0.06 -15.07
CA CYS A 20 -4.58 0.13 -16.36
C CYS A 20 -4.18 -0.91 -17.40
N GLU A 21 -2.94 -1.42 -17.33
CA GLU A 21 -2.42 -2.47 -18.20
C GLU A 21 -3.16 -3.80 -18.02
N HIS A 22 -3.54 -4.16 -16.79
CA HIS A 22 -4.28 -5.40 -16.54
C HIS A 22 -5.72 -5.29 -17.07
N VAL A 23 -6.32 -4.10 -17.01
CA VAL A 23 -7.64 -3.84 -17.59
C VAL A 23 -7.59 -3.88 -19.13
N LYS A 24 -6.53 -3.34 -19.74
CA LYS A 24 -6.29 -3.44 -21.19
C LYS A 24 -6.23 -4.90 -21.63
N ALA A 25 -5.40 -5.71 -20.97
CA ALA A 25 -5.26 -7.12 -21.31
C ALA A 25 -6.58 -7.89 -21.17
N ALA A 26 -7.33 -7.66 -20.08
CA ALA A 26 -8.66 -8.25 -19.91
C ALA A 26 -9.64 -7.86 -21.04
N LEU A 27 -9.61 -6.60 -21.48
CA LEU A 27 -10.48 -6.12 -22.57
C LEU A 27 -10.11 -6.74 -23.92
N GLU A 28 -8.82 -6.93 -24.20
CA GLU A 28 -8.34 -7.60 -25.41
C GLU A 28 -8.78 -9.08 -25.42
N ASP A 29 -8.67 -9.77 -24.28
CA ASP A 29 -9.05 -11.19 -24.15
C ASP A 29 -10.55 -11.42 -24.31
N PHE A 30 -11.39 -10.47 -23.88
CA PHE A 30 -12.85 -10.54 -24.09
C PHE A 30 -13.30 -10.07 -25.49
N GLY A 31 -12.38 -9.70 -26.37
CA GLY A 31 -12.70 -9.20 -27.72
C GLY A 31 -13.23 -7.78 -27.75
N PHE A 32 -13.05 -7.01 -26.68
CA PHE A 32 -13.41 -5.58 -26.56
C PHE A 32 -12.23 -4.66 -26.93
N GLY A 33 -11.30 -5.13 -27.76
CA GLY A 33 -10.10 -4.38 -28.17
C GLY A 33 -10.38 -2.98 -28.74
N ASN A 34 -11.53 -2.80 -29.40
CA ASN A 34 -11.93 -1.50 -29.97
C ASN A 34 -12.18 -0.42 -28.90
N TYR A 35 -12.47 -0.82 -27.66
CA TYR A 35 -12.65 0.12 -26.54
C TYR A 35 -11.32 0.49 -25.86
N VAL A 36 -10.23 -0.23 -26.17
CA VAL A 36 -8.93 0.00 -25.52
C VAL A 36 -8.40 1.39 -25.82
N ASP A 37 -8.51 1.86 -27.07
CA ASP A 37 -8.04 3.18 -27.48
C ASP A 37 -8.78 4.30 -26.73
N ASP A 38 -10.10 4.22 -26.66
CA ASP A 38 -10.95 5.19 -25.95
C ASP A 38 -10.64 5.19 -24.44
N ILE A 39 -10.50 4.01 -23.84
CA ILE A 39 -10.22 3.86 -22.40
C ILE A 39 -8.80 4.36 -22.07
N MET A 40 -7.82 4.11 -22.95
CA MET A 40 -6.46 4.63 -22.80
C MET A 40 -6.43 6.15 -22.93
N GLN A 41 -7.21 6.73 -23.83
CA GLN A 41 -7.33 8.18 -23.97
C GLN A 41 -7.93 8.81 -22.70
N VAL A 42 -9.02 8.23 -22.17
CA VAL A 42 -9.63 8.68 -20.91
C VAL A 42 -8.67 8.54 -19.73
N ALA A 43 -7.91 7.45 -19.65
CA ALA A 43 -6.90 7.25 -18.61
C ALA A 43 -5.77 8.29 -18.69
N GLN A 44 -5.35 8.65 -19.90
CA GLN A 44 -4.38 9.73 -20.13
C GLN A 44 -4.93 11.10 -19.74
N ASP A 45 -6.19 11.38 -20.07
CA ASP A 45 -6.82 12.66 -19.75
C ASP A 45 -7.14 12.78 -18.25
N GLN A 46 -7.54 11.70 -17.58
CA GLN A 46 -7.66 11.66 -16.13
C GLN A 46 -6.31 11.87 -15.44
N ARG A 47 -5.22 11.33 -16.00
CA ARG A 47 -3.85 11.61 -15.53
C ARG A 47 -3.50 13.09 -15.70
N LYS A 48 -3.82 13.70 -16.85
CA LYS A 48 -3.60 15.14 -17.09
C LYS A 48 -4.41 16.00 -16.12
N GLN A 49 -5.69 15.67 -15.86
CA GLN A 49 -6.54 16.38 -14.91
C GLN A 49 -6.05 16.26 -13.47
N GLN A 50 -5.58 15.08 -13.06
CA GLN A 50 -4.90 14.90 -11.77
C GLN A 50 -3.60 15.72 -11.65
N MET A 51 -2.96 16.08 -12.76
CA MET A 51 -1.77 16.94 -12.80
C MET A 51 -2.09 18.45 -12.72
N VAL A 52 -3.36 18.86 -12.68
CA VAL A 52 -3.77 20.28 -12.54
C VAL A 52 -3.91 20.72 -11.07
N GLY A 53 -3.77 19.81 -10.09
CA GLY A 53 -3.54 20.15 -8.68
C GLY A 53 -2.06 20.51 -8.40
N PRO A 54 -1.73 21.19 -7.28
CA PRO A 54 -0.35 21.55 -6.96
C PRO A 54 0.54 20.31 -6.98
N ARG A 55 1.44 20.31 -7.96
CA ARG A 55 2.27 19.21 -8.45
C ARG A 55 3.04 18.54 -7.31
N SER A 56 2.74 17.27 -7.01
CA SER A 56 3.78 16.34 -6.60
C SER A 56 4.30 15.67 -7.86
N LYS A 57 5.61 15.73 -8.09
CA LYS A 57 6.26 15.25 -9.32
C LYS A 57 5.97 13.76 -9.51
N PRO A 58 6.08 13.20 -10.74
CA PRO A 58 5.94 11.76 -10.97
C PRO A 58 6.88 10.94 -10.05
N GLU A 59 8.06 11.49 -9.79
CA GLU A 59 9.03 10.99 -8.81
C GLU A 59 8.45 10.94 -7.39
N ASP A 60 7.70 11.96 -6.96
CA ASP A 60 7.09 12.03 -5.63
C ASP A 60 5.96 11.01 -5.45
N ASN A 61 5.20 10.69 -6.50
CA ASN A 61 4.16 9.66 -6.44
C ASN A 61 4.76 8.24 -6.40
N ALA A 62 5.76 7.97 -7.25
CA ALA A 62 6.52 6.72 -7.20
C ALA A 62 7.25 6.56 -5.87
N ARG A 63 7.76 7.66 -5.28
CA ARG A 63 8.40 7.69 -3.97
C ARG A 63 7.40 7.49 -2.83
N ARG A 64 6.16 8.00 -2.93
CA ARG A 64 5.08 7.70 -1.97
C ARG A 64 4.63 6.24 -2.02
N ALA A 65 4.44 5.69 -3.22
CA ALA A 65 4.11 4.28 -3.39
C ALA A 65 5.24 3.36 -2.90
N ASN A 66 6.49 3.65 -3.26
CA ASN A 66 7.66 2.93 -2.73
C ASN A 66 7.85 3.14 -1.24
N ALA A 67 7.61 4.33 -0.70
CA ALA A 67 7.71 4.58 0.74
C ALA A 67 6.64 3.81 1.51
N ALA A 68 5.41 3.72 0.99
CA ALA A 68 4.36 2.90 1.60
C ALA A 68 4.72 1.40 1.52
N PHE A 69 5.26 0.94 0.40
CA PHE A 69 5.74 -0.43 0.20
C PHE A 69 6.89 -0.77 1.17
N GLN A 70 7.95 0.05 1.20
CA GLN A 70 9.08 -0.11 2.13
C GLN A 70 8.68 0.04 3.60
N ASN A 71 7.73 0.91 3.94
CA ASN A 71 7.25 1.04 5.31
C ASN A 71 6.51 -0.24 5.75
N ARG A 72 5.74 -0.86 4.85
CA ARG A 72 5.09 -2.14 5.12
C ARG A 72 6.10 -3.30 5.23
N GLU A 73 7.09 -3.37 4.34
CA GLU A 73 8.17 -4.35 4.42
C GLU A 73 9.05 -4.17 5.66
N LYS A 74 9.48 -2.95 5.99
CA LYS A 74 10.27 -2.68 7.22
C LYS A 74 9.51 -3.03 8.50
N LYS A 75 8.18 -2.86 8.51
CA LYS A 75 7.35 -3.31 9.65
C LYS A 75 7.33 -4.83 9.77
N GLN A 76 7.28 -5.53 8.64
CA GLN A 76 7.36 -6.99 8.60
C GLN A 76 8.76 -7.47 9.04
N SER A 77 9.83 -6.87 8.53
CA SER A 77 11.20 -7.22 8.88
C SER A 77 11.59 -6.87 10.32
N LYS A 78 10.95 -5.90 10.98
CA LYS A 78 11.27 -5.56 12.39
C LYS A 78 10.95 -6.67 13.37
N ILE A 79 9.92 -7.47 13.09
CA ILE A 79 9.56 -8.62 13.92
C ILE A 79 10.60 -9.74 13.73
N GLU A 80 10.96 -10.04 12.48
CA GLU A 80 11.95 -11.07 12.12
C GLU A 80 13.39 -10.68 12.55
N GLN A 81 13.74 -9.40 12.49
CA GLN A 81 15.07 -8.88 12.83
C GLN A 81 15.27 -8.70 14.34
N SER A 82 14.20 -8.72 15.14
CA SER A 82 14.31 -8.59 16.60
C SER A 82 15.03 -9.79 17.23
N GLY A 83 14.99 -10.96 16.60
CA GLY A 83 15.60 -12.20 17.12
C GLY A 83 14.92 -12.74 18.38
N LEU A 84 13.79 -12.15 18.81
CA LEU A 84 12.97 -12.61 19.92
C LEU A 84 11.77 -13.39 19.40
N SER A 85 11.33 -14.38 20.18
CA SER A 85 10.09 -15.09 19.89
C SER A 85 8.87 -14.19 20.08
N GLU A 86 7.75 -14.55 19.46
CA GLU A 86 6.48 -13.82 19.58
C GLU A 86 6.03 -13.69 21.05
N GLU A 87 6.24 -14.74 21.85
CA GLU A 87 5.89 -14.77 23.28
C GLU A 87 6.71 -13.76 24.10
N GLU A 88 8.02 -13.65 23.83
CA GLU A 88 8.90 -12.69 24.50
C GLU A 88 8.58 -11.24 24.12
N LEU A 89 8.26 -10.99 22.84
CA LEU A 89 7.84 -9.67 22.36
C LEU A 89 6.52 -9.23 23.02
N ILE A 90 5.55 -10.13 23.14
CA ILE A 90 4.28 -9.85 23.82
C ILE A 90 4.53 -9.54 25.30
N ARG A 91 5.42 -10.28 25.96
CA ARG A 91 5.78 -10.04 27.36
C ARG A 91 6.39 -8.64 27.55
N GLN A 92 7.32 -8.24 26.70
CA GLN A 92 7.93 -6.90 26.75
C GLN A 92 6.89 -5.79 26.47
N GLN A 93 6.01 -5.99 25.49
CA GLN A 93 4.96 -5.03 25.19
C GLN A 93 3.99 -4.86 26.36
N GLN A 94 3.59 -5.96 27.01
CA GLN A 94 2.72 -5.93 28.18
C GLN A 94 3.37 -5.23 29.37
N GLU A 95 4.66 -5.45 29.61
CA GLU A 95 5.42 -4.77 30.67
C GLU A 95 5.53 -3.27 30.42
N LEU A 96 5.79 -2.86 29.17
CA LEU A 96 5.79 -1.45 28.77
C LEU A 96 4.43 -0.79 29.01
N PHE A 97 3.32 -1.47 28.66
CA PHE A 97 1.99 -0.97 28.93
C PHE A 97 1.69 -0.87 30.42
N ARG A 98 2.07 -1.87 31.23
CA ARG A 98 1.94 -1.80 32.69
C ARG A 98 2.72 -0.62 33.26
N SER A 99 3.99 -0.48 32.88
CA SER A 99 4.84 0.65 33.33
C SER A 99 4.26 2.01 32.92
N ALA A 100 3.71 2.12 31.70
CA ALA A 100 3.04 3.34 31.25
C ALA A 100 1.76 3.62 32.04
N THR A 101 0.95 2.59 32.31
CA THR A 101 -0.25 2.69 33.16
C THR A 101 0.12 3.09 34.59
N ASP A 102 1.16 2.49 35.18
CA ASP A 102 1.63 2.81 36.52
C ASP A 102 2.13 4.25 36.60
N LYS A 103 2.92 4.71 35.61
CA LYS A 103 3.38 6.10 35.51
C LYS A 103 2.25 7.10 35.32
N PHE A 104 1.22 6.74 34.55
CA PHE A 104 0.05 7.59 34.33
C PHE A 104 -0.80 7.68 35.61
N ASN A 105 -0.97 6.57 36.31
CA ASN A 105 -1.73 6.49 37.55
C ASN A 105 -0.98 7.04 38.75
N SER A 106 0.36 7.09 38.73
CA SER A 106 1.17 7.64 39.81
C SER A 106 1.14 9.18 39.87
N GLY A 107 0.58 9.86 38.85
CA GLY A 107 0.51 11.33 38.76
C GLY A 107 1.90 12.01 38.78
N PRO A 108 2.00 13.31 38.45
CA PRO A 108 3.24 14.03 38.70
C PRO A 108 3.45 14.14 40.21
N HIS A 109 4.55 13.57 40.72
CA HIS A 109 5.06 13.96 42.02
C HIS A 109 5.55 15.41 41.89
N GLU A 110 4.79 16.36 42.40
CA GLU A 110 5.29 17.73 42.61
C GLU A 110 6.60 17.66 43.40
N ALA A 111 7.60 18.41 42.94
CA ALA A 111 8.79 18.78 43.67
C ALA A 111 9.05 20.26 43.44
#